data_AF-A0A0T5VR02-F1
#
_entry.id   AF-A0A0T5VR02-F1
#
_cell.length_a   1.000
_cell.length_b   1.000
_cell.length_c   1.000
_cell.angle_alpha   90.00
_cell.angle_beta   90.00
_cell.angle_gamma   90.00
#
_symmetry.space_group_name_H-M   'P 1'
#
loop_
_entity.id
_entity.type
_entity.pdbx_description
1 polymer ?
#
loop_
_entity_poly.entity_id
_entity_poly.type
_entity_poly.pdbx_seq_one_letter_code
_entity_poly.pdbx_strand_id
1 'polypeptide(L)' 'METLIINIPEKKSELVKQLLKELGVTFKKESAGKSVPNSVTQKTIDDAHKGIGIGEPIKDINSYINSL' A
#
# COMPACT_ATOMS: atom_id res chain seq x y z
N MET A 1 13.74 21.12 -10.05
CA MET A 1 14.47 20.13 -9.23
C MET A 1 14.68 18.91 -10.10
N GLU A 2 15.92 18.52 -10.31
CA GLU A 2 16.27 17.38 -11.15
C GLU A 2 16.41 16.13 -10.28
N THR A 3 15.92 14.98 -10.77
CA THR A 3 15.96 13.70 -10.05
C THR A 3 16.86 12.74 -10.81
N LEU A 4 17.85 12.18 -10.11
CA LEU A 4 18.71 11.13 -10.66
C LEU A 4 18.14 9.75 -10.30
N ILE A 5 17.78 8.95 -11.32
CA ILE A 5 17.32 7.58 -11.15
C ILE A 5 18.46 6.64 -11.54
N ILE A 6 18.86 5.76 -10.61
CA ILE A 6 19.94 4.79 -10.83
C ILE A 6 19.38 3.38 -10.63
N ASN A 7 19.51 2.54 -11.66
CA ASN A 7 19.12 1.13 -11.58
C ASN A 7 20.30 0.29 -11.12
N ILE A 8 20.21 -0.32 -9.94
CA ILE A 8 21.31 -1.05 -9.32
C ILE A 8 20.87 -2.50 -9.11
N PRO A 9 21.70 -3.51 -9.48
CA PRO A 9 21.43 -4.90 -9.14
C PRO A 9 21.33 -5.09 -7.62
N GLU A 10 20.33 -5.82 -7.16
CA GLU A 10 19.97 -5.94 -5.74
C GLU A 10 21.17 -6.35 -4.86
N LYS A 11 21.98 -7.31 -5.33
CA LYS A 11 23.21 -7.79 -4.68
C LYS A 11 24.27 -6.71 -4.42
N LYS A 12 24.26 -5.62 -5.19
CA LYS A 12 25.22 -4.49 -5.06
C LYS A 12 24.59 -3.25 -4.44
N SER A 13 23.29 -3.29 -4.13
CA SER A 13 22.54 -2.12 -3.68
C SER A 13 23.05 -1.57 -2.35
N GLU A 14 23.52 -2.43 -1.45
CA GLU A 14 23.97 -2.03 -0.12
C GLU A 14 25.28 -1.24 -0.16
N LEU A 15 26.26 -1.70 -0.95
CA LEU A 15 27.53 -1.00 -1.16
C LEU A 15 27.32 0.38 -1.80
N VAL A 16 26.48 0.45 -2.83
CA VAL A 16 26.18 1.72 -3.51
C VAL A 16 25.43 2.67 -2.58
N LYS A 17 24.49 2.17 -1.76
CA LYS A 17 23.81 2.98 -0.75
C LYS A 17 24.78 3.54 0.28
N GLN A 18 25.76 2.76 0.73
CA GLN A 18 26.79 3.23 1.67
C GLN A 18 27.64 4.35 1.06
N LEU A 19 28.16 4.16 -0.16
CA LEU A 19 28.94 5.18 -0.85
C LEU A 19 28.16 6.50 -1.03
N LEU A 20 26.91 6.41 -1.47
CA LEU A 20 26.07 7.59 -1.69
C LEU A 20 25.74 8.32 -0.37
N LYS A 21 25.63 7.60 0.77
CA LYS A 21 25.51 8.24 2.09
C LYS A 21 26.76 9.02 2.47
N GLU A 22 27.95 8.47 2.22
CA GLU A 22 29.23 9.15 2.49
C GLU A 22 29.39 10.43 1.65
N LEU A 23 28.87 10.41 0.42
CA LEU A 23 28.83 11.59 -0.47
C LEU A 23 27.72 12.58 -0.10
N GLY A 24 26.98 12.38 0.99
CA GLY A 24 25.94 13.28 1.46
C GLY A 24 24.60 13.20 0.72
N VAL A 25 24.36 12.14 -0.06
CA VAL A 25 23.11 11.96 -0.80
C VAL A 25 21.99 11.52 0.14
N THR A 26 20.85 12.21 0.07
CA THR A 26 19.66 11.88 0.86
C THR A 26 18.72 11.00 0.05
N PHE A 27 18.41 9.81 0.56
CA PHE A 27 17.45 8.90 -0.07
C PHE A 27 16.03 9.31 0.30
N LYS A 28 15.26 9.75 -0.69
CA LYS A 28 13.81 9.86 -0.55
C LYS A 28 13.22 8.48 -0.79
N LYS A 29 12.74 7.83 0.27
CA LYS A 29 11.88 6.67 0.11
C LYS A 29 10.61 7.17 -0.55
N GLU A 30 10.32 6.70 -1.76
CA GLU A 30 8.97 6.86 -2.29
C GLU A 30 8.03 6.21 -1.28
N SER A 31 7.19 7.03 -0.65
CA SER A 31 6.02 6.51 0.04
C SER A 31 5.31 5.63 -0.97
N ALA A 32 5.17 4.33 -0.68
CA ALA A 32 4.34 3.44 -1.48
C ALA A 32 3.04 4.21 -1.75
N GLY A 33 2.82 4.58 -3.00
CA GLY A 33 1.71 5.47 -3.37
C GLY A 33 0.45 4.92 -2.74
N LYS A 34 -0.34 5.77 -2.08
CA LYS A 34 -1.64 5.34 -1.55
C LYS A 34 -2.38 4.67 -2.69
N SER A 35 -2.54 3.34 -2.61
CA SER A 35 -3.22 2.59 -3.66
C SER A 35 -4.64 3.12 -3.72
N VAL A 36 -4.99 3.77 -4.84
CA VAL A 36 -6.37 4.21 -5.06
C VAL A 36 -7.16 2.95 -5.37
N PRO A 37 -8.19 2.62 -4.57
CA PRO A 37 -9.02 1.45 -4.84
C PRO A 37 -9.61 1.54 -6.24
N ASN A 38 -9.77 0.40 -6.92
CA ASN A 38 -10.43 0.39 -8.23
C ASN A 38 -11.92 0.75 -8.09
N SER A 39 -12.58 0.98 -9.23
CA SER A 39 -13.99 1.42 -9.26
C SER A 39 -14.95 0.49 -8.50
N VAL A 40 -14.72 -0.82 -8.56
CA VAL A 40 -15.55 -1.81 -7.89
C VAL A 40 -15.39 -1.68 -6.38
N THR A 41 -14.15 -1.61 -5.89
CA THR A 41 -13.89 -1.44 -4.46
C THR A 41 -14.46 -0.14 -3.91
N GLN A 42 -14.33 0.97 -4.65
CA GLN A 42 -14.93 2.26 -4.25
C GLN A 42 -16.45 2.15 -4.13
N LYS A 43 -17.11 1.57 -5.14
CA LYS A 43 -18.56 1.38 -5.12
C LYS A 43 -19.02 0.52 -3.94
N THR A 44 -18.33 -0.59 -3.67
CA THR A 44 -18.67 -1.48 -2.54
C THR A 44 -18.56 -0.76 -1.20
N ILE A 45 -17.55 0.10 -1.03
CA ILE A 45 -17.40 0.93 0.18
C ILE A 45 -18.56 1.91 0.31
N ASP A 46 -18.93 2.59 -0.77
CA ASP A 46 -20.03 3.56 -0.77
C ASP A 46 -21.40 2.91 -0.49
N ASP A 47 -21.64 1.74 -1.09
CA ASP A 47 -22.85 0.97 -0.88
C ASP A 47 -22.96 0.51 0.58
N ALA A 48 -21.86 0.02 1.17
CA ALA A 48 -21.82 -0.37 2.58
C ALA A 48 -22.11 0.80 3.52
N HIS A 49 -21.56 2.00 3.26
CA HIS A 49 -21.87 3.21 4.03
C HIS A 49 -23.34 3.64 3.95
N LYS A 50 -24.01 3.34 2.83
CA LYS A 50 -25.44 3.61 2.62
C LYS A 50 -26.35 2.50 3.15
N GLY A 51 -25.77 1.44 3.70
CA GLY A 51 -26.50 0.28 4.18
C GLY A 51 -26.98 -0.67 3.09
N ILE A 52 -26.44 -0.56 1.88
CA ILE A 52 -26.78 -1.41 0.74
C ILE A 52 -25.88 -2.65 0.77
N GLY A 53 -26.49 -3.84 0.75
CA GLY A 53 -25.75 -5.11 0.74
C GLY A 53 -25.12 -5.52 2.07
N ILE A 54 -25.48 -4.85 3.18
CA ILE A 54 -25.13 -5.30 4.54
C ILE A 54 -26.28 -6.11 5.15
N GLY A 55 -25.95 -7.26 5.73
CA GLY A 55 -26.86 -8.12 6.48
C GLY A 55 -26.95 -7.74 7.96
N GLU A 56 -27.51 -8.62 8.78
CA GLU A 56 -27.52 -8.43 10.23
C GLU A 56 -26.09 -8.39 10.81
N PRO A 57 -25.87 -7.65 11.91
CA PRO A 57 -24.57 -7.62 12.58
C PRO A 57 -24.11 -9.01 13.01
N ILE A 58 -22.89 -9.35 12.67
CA ILE A 58 -22.25 -10.59 13.10
C ILE A 58 -21.93 -10.49 14.60
N LYS A 59 -22.43 -11.45 15.40
CA LYS A 59 -22.36 -11.41 16.87
C LYS A 59 -21.08 -12.03 17.43
N ASP A 60 -20.50 -12.99 16.72
CA ASP A 60 -19.29 -13.70 17.13
C ASP A 60 -18.53 -14.27 15.92
N ILE A 61 -17.32 -14.76 16.17
CA ILE A 61 -16.44 -15.25 15.12
C ILE A 61 -16.97 -16.51 14.42
N ASN A 62 -17.72 -17.35 15.13
CA ASN A 62 -18.30 -18.56 14.53
C ASN A 62 -19.43 -18.16 13.57
N SER A 63 -20.23 -17.18 13.95
CA SER A 63 -21.27 -16.58 13.11
C SER A 63 -20.67 -15.92 11.86
N TYR A 64 -19.50 -15.27 11.98
CA TYR A 64 -18.77 -14.74 10.83
C TYR A 64 -18.34 -15.85 9.88
N ILE A 65 -17.63 -16.86 10.39
CA ILE A 65 -17.06 -17.94 9.59
C ILE A 65 -18.16 -18.71 8.85
N ASN A 66 -19.31 -18.94 9.49
CA ASN A 66 -20.45 -19.62 8.88
C ASN A 66 -21.20 -18.77 7.83
N SER A 67 -20.93 -17.46 7.75
CA SER A 67 -21.58 -16.52 6.82
C SER A 67 -20.79 -16.25 5.52
N LEU A 68 -19.54 -16.71 5.46
CA LEU A 68 -18.66 -16.61 4.29
C LEU A 68 -19.01 -17.65 3.22
#